data_AF-A0A8T6V182-F1
#
_entry.id   AF-A0A8T6V182-F1
#
_cell.length_a   1.000
_cell.length_b   1.000
_cell.length_c   1.000
_cell.angle_alpha   90.00
_cell.angle_beta   90.00
_cell.angle_gamma   90.00
#
_symmetry.space_group_name_H-M   'P 1'
#
loop_
_entity.id
_entity.type
_entity.pdbx_description
1 polymer ?
#
loop_
_entity_poly.entity_id
_entity_poly.type
_entity_poly.pdbx_seq_one_letter_code
_entity_poly.pdbx_strand_id
1 'polypeptide(L)'
;SSSVYLSKLHGSIDNRIIIPPTWNKSVKNKEIKTSWKLAYKLLSEANNIRILGYSLPESDTYIKYLLRVAIIESENLKKIDVICLDHDTSVQKRYNDFIHFKNYRFKSANIESYLELNHKMSQSPHRSGSTQQIIFSTIEKTHEQFMNQ
;
A
#
# COMPACT_ATOMS: atom_id res chain seq x y z
N SER A 1 -12.06 -14.25 -12.94
CA SER A 1 -10.62 -14.04 -12.74
C SER A 1 -10.44 -12.58 -12.34
N SER A 2 -10.24 -12.28 -11.06
CA SER A 2 -9.90 -10.93 -10.62
C SER A 2 -8.45 -10.66 -11.04
N SER A 3 -8.25 -9.83 -12.06
CA SER A 3 -6.91 -9.42 -12.49
C SER A 3 -6.25 -8.61 -11.38
N VAL A 4 -5.03 -8.97 -10.99
CA VAL A 4 -4.22 -8.17 -10.08
C VAL A 4 -3.62 -7.01 -10.87
N TYR A 5 -3.93 -5.78 -10.47
CA TYR A 5 -3.32 -4.59 -11.06
C TYR A 5 -2.00 -4.27 -10.35
N LEU A 6 -0.95 -4.02 -11.12
CA LEU A 6 0.37 -3.62 -10.61
C LEU A 6 0.78 -2.30 -11.25
N SER A 7 1.06 -1.29 -10.42
CA SER A 7 1.64 -0.03 -10.89
C SER A 7 3.05 0.17 -10.32
N LYS A 8 4.05 0.24 -11.20
CA LYS A 8 5.46 0.48 -10.86
C LYS A 8 5.79 1.97 -11.04
N LEU A 9 5.79 2.73 -9.94
CA LEU A 9 5.96 4.20 -9.95
C LEU A 9 7.40 4.67 -10.25
N HIS A 10 8.39 3.84 -9.92
CA HIS A 10 9.82 4.15 -10.09
C HIS A 10 10.48 3.43 -11.27
N GLY A 11 9.68 2.80 -12.14
CA GLY A 11 10.16 1.96 -13.25
C GLY A 11 10.42 0.52 -12.81
N SER A 12 11.14 -0.25 -13.64
CA SER A 12 11.47 -1.64 -13.37
C SER A 12 12.93 -1.91 -13.72
N ILE A 13 13.53 -2.89 -13.06
CA ILE A 13 14.84 -3.41 -13.47
C ILE A 13 14.67 -4.17 -14.79
N ASP A 14 13.55 -4.88 -14.96
CA ASP A 14 13.23 -5.67 -16.16
C ASP A 14 13.20 -4.83 -17.44
N ASN A 15 12.70 -3.59 -17.37
CA ASN A 15 12.64 -2.68 -18.50
C ASN A 15 13.87 -1.76 -18.60
N ARG A 16 14.90 -1.96 -17.75
CA ARG A 16 16.11 -1.13 -17.63
C ARG A 16 15.84 0.37 -17.44
N ILE A 17 14.62 0.73 -17.02
CA ILE A 17 14.23 2.11 -16.72
C ILE A 17 14.27 2.23 -15.19
N ILE A 18 15.45 2.52 -14.66
CA ILE A 18 15.62 2.94 -13.27
C ILE A 18 15.58 4.45 -13.25
N ILE A 19 14.58 5.02 -12.58
CA ILE A 19 14.42 6.46 -12.60
C ILE A 19 15.06 7.06 -11.35
N PRO A 20 16.11 7.89 -11.49
CA PRO A 20 16.73 8.53 -10.35
C PRO A 20 15.72 9.45 -9.61
N PRO A 21 15.96 9.76 -8.32
CA PRO A 21 15.11 10.64 -7.53
C PRO A 21 15.34 12.11 -7.92
N THR A 22 15.09 12.47 -9.18
CA THR A 22 15.24 13.83 -9.70
C THR A 22 13.96 14.36 -10.34
N TRP A 23 13.78 15.67 -10.22
CA TRP A 23 12.60 16.46 -10.61
C TRP A 23 12.22 16.40 -12.09
N ASN A 24 13.12 16.01 -13.00
CA ASN A 24 12.89 16.17 -14.45
C ASN A 24 12.04 15.05 -15.10
N LYS A 25 11.08 14.47 -14.36
CA LYS A 25 10.24 13.34 -14.84
C LYS A 25 9.02 13.76 -15.66
N SER A 26 8.87 15.04 -16.00
CA SER A 26 7.58 15.57 -16.47
C SER A 26 7.34 15.58 -17.98
N VAL A 27 8.25 15.17 -18.88
CA VAL A 27 7.97 15.37 -20.33
C VAL A 27 8.15 14.16 -21.26
N LYS A 28 9.07 13.21 -21.04
CA LYS A 28 9.46 12.27 -22.14
C LYS A 28 9.03 10.81 -22.02
N ASN A 29 8.64 10.29 -20.86
CA ASN A 29 8.36 8.85 -20.73
C ASN A 29 6.87 8.55 -20.49
N LYS A 30 6.18 8.14 -21.56
CA LYS A 30 4.75 7.80 -21.58
C LYS A 30 4.40 6.68 -20.60
N GLU A 31 5.32 5.75 -20.37
CA GLU A 31 5.12 4.62 -19.45
C GLU A 31 4.99 5.09 -18.00
N ILE A 32 5.85 6.01 -17.57
CA ILE A 32 5.81 6.58 -16.21
C ILE A 32 4.47 7.28 -15.98
N LYS A 33 4.05 8.14 -16.92
CA LYS A 33 2.76 8.83 -16.82
C LYS A 33 1.59 7.84 -16.72
N THR A 34 1.71 6.69 -17.38
CA THR A 34 0.69 5.64 -17.35
C THR A 34 0.65 4.95 -15.99
N SER A 35 1.79 4.57 -15.42
CA SER A 35 1.87 3.98 -14.07
C SER A 35 1.31 4.93 -13.01
N TRP A 36 1.68 6.21 -13.03
CA TRP A 36 1.20 7.19 -12.06
C TRP A 36 -0.31 7.43 -12.18
N LYS A 37 -0.84 7.51 -13.41
CA LYS A 37 -2.30 7.58 -13.64
C LYS A 37 -3.02 6.33 -13.15
N LEU A 38 -2.46 5.15 -13.39
CA LEU A 38 -3.03 3.89 -12.92
C LEU A 38 -3.05 3.83 -11.39
N ALA A 39 -1.94 4.19 -10.73
CA ALA A 39 -1.88 4.22 -9.27
C ALA A 39 -2.87 5.21 -8.68
N TYR A 40 -2.99 6.41 -9.25
CA TYR A 40 -4.00 7.39 -8.85
C TYR A 40 -5.41 6.81 -8.93
N LYS A 41 -5.77 6.20 -10.07
CA LYS A 41 -7.07 5.57 -10.27
C LYS A 41 -7.33 4.47 -9.23
N LEU A 42 -6.39 3.54 -9.08
CA LEU A 42 -6.53 2.40 -8.17
C LEU A 42 -6.67 2.84 -6.71
N LEU A 43 -5.90 3.84 -6.29
CA LEU A 43 -5.97 4.38 -4.93
C LEU A 43 -7.28 5.14 -4.69
N SER A 44 -7.74 5.93 -5.66
CA SER A 44 -8.98 6.72 -5.51
C SER A 44 -10.23 5.81 -5.50
N GLU A 45 -10.21 4.69 -6.24
CA GLU A 45 -11.30 3.71 -6.28
C GLU A 45 -11.24 2.68 -5.13
N ALA A 46 -10.19 2.68 -4.30
CA ALA A 46 -9.98 1.65 -3.28
C ALA A 46 -10.94 1.79 -2.09
N ASN A 47 -11.48 0.66 -1.62
CA ASN A 47 -12.19 0.63 -0.33
C ASN A 47 -11.25 0.56 0.87
N ASN A 48 -10.07 -0.04 0.71
CA ASN A 48 -9.09 -0.19 1.77
C ASN A 48 -7.71 0.08 1.20
N ILE A 49 -6.94 0.93 1.87
CA ILE A 49 -5.55 1.20 1.51
C ILE A 49 -4.65 0.60 2.59
N ARG A 50 -3.69 -0.23 2.19
CA ARG A 50 -2.67 -0.80 3.07
C ARG A 50 -1.31 -0.32 2.64
N ILE A 51 -0.59 0.34 3.53
CA ILE A 51 0.75 0.86 3.29
C ILE A 51 1.73 0.01 4.11
N LEU A 52 2.64 -0.68 3.42
CA LEU A 52 3.51 -1.71 3.98
C LEU A 52 4.97 -1.29 3.79
N GLY A 53 5.71 -1.12 4.88
CA GLY A 53 7.16 -0.85 4.86
C GLY A 53 7.58 0.52 4.30
N TYR A 54 6.65 1.47 4.15
CA TYR A 54 6.95 2.81 3.68
C TYR A 54 6.99 3.78 4.86
N SER A 55 8.11 4.47 5.05
CA SER A 55 8.31 5.35 6.21
C SER A 55 7.76 6.76 6.02
N LEU A 56 7.21 7.11 4.85
CA LEU A 56 6.73 8.47 4.52
C LEU A 56 7.82 9.57 4.71
N PRO A 57 9.01 9.45 4.08
CA PRO A 57 10.09 10.43 4.21
C PRO A 57 9.69 11.82 3.71
N GLU A 58 10.20 12.87 4.37
CA GLU A 58 9.93 14.27 4.00
C GLU A 58 10.30 14.60 2.56
N SER A 59 11.35 13.96 2.04
CA SER A 59 11.84 14.15 0.68
C SER A 59 10.95 13.55 -0.41
N ASP A 60 10.00 12.66 -0.09
CA ASP A 60 9.17 11.98 -1.08
C ASP A 60 7.85 12.70 -1.33
N THR A 61 7.98 13.94 -1.80
CA THR A 61 6.84 14.85 -2.05
C THR A 61 5.86 14.28 -3.09
N TYR A 62 6.33 13.49 -4.06
CA TYR A 62 5.48 12.97 -5.13
C TYR A 62 4.54 11.87 -4.67
N ILE A 63 5.04 10.91 -3.88
CA ILE A 63 4.18 9.87 -3.30
C ILE A 63 3.23 10.50 -2.28
N LYS A 64 3.71 11.45 -1.45
CA LYS A 64 2.85 12.24 -0.57
C LYS A 64 1.71 12.94 -1.34
N TYR A 65 2.00 13.58 -2.46
CA TYR A 65 0.97 14.22 -3.28
C TYR A 65 -0.02 13.21 -3.87
N LEU A 66 0.47 12.12 -4.46
CA LEU A 66 -0.36 11.06 -5.04
C LEU A 66 -1.33 10.47 -4.00
N LEU A 67 -0.80 10.09 -2.83
CA LEU A 67 -1.59 9.53 -1.74
C LEU A 67 -2.63 10.54 -1.26
N ARG A 68 -2.25 11.80 -1.06
CA ARG A 68 -3.16 12.83 -0.54
C ARG A 68 -4.31 13.11 -1.50
N VAL A 69 -4.04 13.31 -2.78
CA VAL A 69 -5.12 13.54 -3.77
C VAL A 69 -6.00 12.29 -3.88
N ALA A 70 -5.42 11.09 -3.94
CA ALA A 70 -6.22 9.87 -4.04
C ALA A 70 -7.11 9.62 -2.81
N ILE A 71 -6.64 9.94 -1.60
CA ILE A 71 -7.45 9.82 -0.36
C ILE A 71 -8.59 10.83 -0.36
N ILE A 72 -8.35 12.08 -0.81
CA ILE A 72 -9.37 13.14 -0.87
C ILE A 72 -10.48 12.78 -1.88
N GLU A 73 -10.09 12.25 -3.03
CA GLU A 73 -11.00 11.91 -4.13
C GLU A 73 -11.69 10.54 -3.95
N SER A 74 -11.35 9.80 -2.89
CA SER A 74 -11.92 8.48 -2.66
C SER A 74 -13.28 8.56 -1.95
N GLU A 75 -14.34 8.31 -2.70
CA GLU A 75 -15.71 8.25 -2.17
C GLU A 75 -15.99 6.98 -1.35
N ASN A 76 -15.23 5.92 -1.63
CA ASN A 76 -15.52 4.56 -1.15
C ASN A 76 -14.54 4.07 -0.09
N LEU A 77 -13.58 4.92 0.33
CA LEU A 77 -12.53 4.57 1.28
C LEU A 77 -13.12 4.32 2.68
N LYS A 78 -12.90 3.11 3.18
CA LYS A 78 -13.37 2.66 4.49
C LYS A 78 -12.27 2.65 5.53
N LYS A 79 -11.02 2.41 5.12
CA LYS A 79 -9.90 2.13 6.03
C LYS A 79 -8.55 2.43 5.40
N ILE A 80 -7.63 2.96 6.20
CA ILE A 80 -6.22 3.07 5.86
C ILE A 80 -5.38 2.41 6.95
N ASP A 81 -4.62 1.39 6.61
CA ASP A 81 -3.75 0.69 7.55
C ASP A 81 -2.29 0.86 7.15
N VAL A 82 -1.46 1.26 8.10
CA VAL A 82 -0.01 1.43 7.91
C VAL A 82 0.72 0.44 8.80
N ILE A 83 1.58 -0.37 8.18
CA ILE A 83 2.51 -1.26 8.87
C ILE A 83 3.91 -0.83 8.46
N CYS A 84 4.63 -0.18 9.37
CA CYS A 84 5.99 0.25 9.14
C CYS A 84 6.78 0.18 10.44
N LEU A 85 8.01 -0.33 10.37
CA LEU A 85 8.90 -0.33 11.52
C LEU A 85 9.18 1.12 11.96
N ASP A 86 9.01 1.37 13.25
CA ASP A 86 9.18 2.69 13.84
C ASP A 86 9.80 2.54 15.24
N HIS A 87 11.08 2.86 15.35
CA HIS A 87 11.86 2.68 16.57
C HIS A 87 11.74 3.86 17.52
N ASP A 88 11.50 5.06 16.99
CA ASP A 88 11.57 6.34 17.71
C ASP A 88 10.28 7.16 17.60
N THR A 89 9.18 6.55 17.14
CA THR A 89 7.87 7.19 16.89
C THR A 89 7.87 8.24 15.77
N SER A 90 9.00 8.46 15.10
CA SER A 90 9.13 9.49 14.06
C SER A 90 8.34 9.14 12.80
N VAL A 91 8.17 7.86 12.49
CA VAL A 91 7.39 7.41 11.34
C VAL A 91 5.91 7.60 11.63
N GLN A 92 5.43 7.13 12.79
CA GLN A 92 4.05 7.26 13.21
C GLN A 92 3.64 8.73 13.26
N LYS A 93 4.50 9.60 13.81
CA LYS A 93 4.25 11.04 13.84
C LYS A 93 4.05 11.62 12.43
N ARG A 94 4.90 11.27 11.47
CA ARG A 94 4.75 11.73 10.07
C ARG A 94 3.43 11.28 9.45
N TYR A 95 2.99 10.05 9.71
CA TYR A 95 1.70 9.59 9.21
C TYR A 95 0.52 10.26 9.92
N ASN A 96 0.60 10.49 11.22
CA ASN A 96 -0.43 11.20 11.98
C ASN A 96 -0.59 12.65 11.47
N ASP A 97 0.53 13.31 11.16
CA ASP A 97 0.55 14.66 10.60
C ASP A 97 0.07 14.70 9.13
N PHE A 98 0.10 13.56 8.43
CA PHE A 98 -0.23 13.45 6.99
C PHE A 98 -1.65 12.93 6.71
N ILE A 99 -2.14 11.95 7.47
CA ILE A 99 -3.41 11.25 7.24
C ILE A 99 -4.47 11.76 8.21
N HIS A 100 -5.37 12.59 7.72
CA HIS A 100 -6.55 13.05 8.46
C HIS A 100 -7.78 12.24 8.06
N PHE A 101 -7.76 10.94 8.35
CA PHE A 101 -8.86 10.03 8.03
C PHE A 101 -9.28 9.26 9.30
N LYS A 102 -10.58 9.21 9.59
CA LYS A 102 -11.10 8.67 10.85
C LYS A 102 -10.70 7.21 11.09
N ASN A 103 -10.74 6.38 10.04
CA ASN A 103 -10.45 4.96 10.14
C ASN A 103 -9.02 4.63 9.70
N TYR A 104 -8.07 5.48 10.11
CA TYR A 104 -6.65 5.26 9.92
C TYR A 104 -6.05 4.54 11.15
N ARG A 105 -5.22 3.52 10.91
CA ARG A 105 -4.45 2.82 11.94
C ARG A 105 -2.97 2.74 11.56
N PHE A 106 -2.11 2.83 12.57
CA PHE A 106 -0.68 2.65 12.43
C PHE A 106 -0.20 1.54 13.37
N LYS A 107 0.57 0.59 12.83
CA LYS A 107 1.20 -0.50 13.58
C LYS A 107 2.71 -0.45 13.34
N SER A 108 3.48 -0.16 14.40
CA SER A 108 4.93 -0.34 14.36
C SER A 108 5.26 -1.83 14.42
N ALA A 109 5.71 -2.40 13.30
CA ALA A 109 6.09 -3.81 13.23
C ALA A 109 7.03 -4.08 12.05
N ASN A 110 7.81 -5.16 12.16
CA ASN A 110 8.58 -5.69 11.04
C ASN A 110 7.62 -6.27 9.98
N ILE A 111 7.80 -5.86 8.73
CA ILE A 111 6.99 -6.34 7.60
C ILE A 111 7.19 -7.83 7.35
N GLU A 112 8.36 -8.38 7.64
CA GLU A 112 8.63 -9.82 7.52
C GLU A 112 7.71 -10.63 8.43
N SER A 113 7.53 -10.19 9.68
CA SER A 113 6.61 -10.84 10.62
C SER A 113 5.17 -10.81 10.12
N TYR A 114 4.74 -9.72 9.48
CA TYR A 114 3.43 -9.63 8.84
C TYR A 114 3.30 -10.59 7.65
N LEU A 115 4.31 -10.67 6.78
CA LEU A 115 4.31 -11.54 5.61
C LEU A 115 4.36 -13.02 5.99
N GLU A 116 5.17 -13.39 6.98
CA GLU A 116 5.23 -14.75 7.52
C GLU A 116 3.90 -15.20 8.09
N LEU A 117 3.19 -14.33 8.81
CA LEU A 117 1.87 -14.64 9.36
C LEU A 117 0.87 -14.93 8.23
N ASN A 118 0.86 -14.09 7.18
CA ASN A 118 0.00 -14.32 6.01
C ASN A 118 0.36 -15.61 5.26
N HIS A 119 1.65 -15.92 5.14
CA HIS A 119 2.13 -17.14 4.49
C HIS A 119 1.69 -18.39 5.26
N LYS A 120 1.91 -18.43 6.58
CA LYS A 120 1.50 -19.55 7.46
C LYS A 120 0.00 -19.81 7.38
N MET A 121 -0.81 -18.75 7.37
CA MET A 121 -2.27 -18.85 7.30
C MET A 121 -2.77 -19.30 5.92
N SER A 122 -2.07 -18.92 4.84
CA SER A 122 -2.44 -19.30 3.48
C SER A 122 -2.14 -20.78 3.16
N GLN A 123 -1.25 -21.43 3.91
CA GLN A 123 -0.88 -22.85 3.73
C GLN A 123 -1.70 -23.83 4.59
N SER A 124 -2.65 -23.36 5.40
CA SER A 124 -3.39 -24.25 6.32
C SER A 124 -4.30 -25.24 5.55
N PRO A 125 -4.27 -26.57 5.83
CA PRO A 125 -4.82 -27.62 4.95
C PRO A 125 -6.35 -27.76 4.94
N HIS A 126 -7.08 -26.82 5.53
CA HIS A 126 -8.53 -26.91 5.65
C HIS A 126 -9.19 -25.92 4.69
N ARG A 127 -9.85 -26.41 3.62
CA ARG A 127 -11.32 -26.23 3.39
C ARG A 127 -11.80 -26.38 1.94
N SER A 128 -12.97 -27.00 1.85
CA SER A 128 -13.80 -27.30 0.67
C SER A 128 -14.75 -26.13 0.32
N GLY A 129 -14.26 -25.15 -0.42
CA GLY A 129 -15.09 -24.11 -1.04
C GLY A 129 -14.34 -23.40 -2.15
N SER A 130 -14.94 -22.38 -2.79
CA SER A 130 -14.29 -21.63 -3.88
C SER A 130 -12.97 -21.03 -3.37
N THR A 131 -11.84 -21.60 -3.84
CA THR A 131 -10.50 -21.40 -3.26
C THR A 131 -10.13 -19.93 -3.10
N GLN A 132 -10.55 -19.06 -4.04
CA GLN A 132 -10.22 -17.63 -4.03
C GLN A 132 -10.93 -16.84 -2.92
N GLN A 133 -12.25 -17.00 -2.75
CA GLN A 133 -13.00 -16.25 -1.73
C GLN A 133 -12.53 -16.62 -0.32
N ILE A 134 -12.22 -17.90 -0.11
CA ILE A 134 -11.66 -18.38 1.16
C ILE A 134 -10.31 -17.71 1.44
N ILE A 135 -9.38 -17.70 0.47
CA ILE A 135 -8.06 -17.07 0.63
C ILE A 135 -8.19 -15.59 0.99
N PHE A 136 -9.01 -14.81 0.26
CA PHE A 136 -9.21 -13.39 0.57
C PHE A 136 -9.78 -13.18 1.97
N SER A 137 -10.77 -13.98 2.38
CA SER A 137 -11.35 -13.89 3.73
C SER A 137 -10.33 -14.20 4.83
N THR A 138 -9.41 -15.14 4.57
CA THR A 138 -8.34 -15.50 5.49
C THR A 138 -7.33 -14.37 5.59
N ILE A 139 -6.86 -13.82 4.48
CA ILE A 139 -5.90 -12.70 4.46
C ILE A 139 -6.50 -11.48 5.18
N GLU A 140 -7.79 -11.17 4.98
CA GLU A 140 -8.44 -10.07 5.70
C GLU A 140 -8.47 -10.32 7.21
N LYS A 141 -8.87 -11.54 7.64
CA LYS A 141 -8.88 -11.92 9.06
C LYS A 141 -7.49 -11.85 9.68
N THR A 142 -6.49 -12.38 8.99
CA THR A 142 -5.10 -12.37 9.44
C THR A 142 -4.58 -10.94 9.56
N HIS A 143 -4.92 -10.07 8.61
CA HIS A 143 -4.56 -8.66 8.69
C HIS A 143 -5.24 -7.96 9.88
N GLU A 144 -6.55 -8.16 10.09
CA GLU A 144 -7.23 -7.60 11.26
C GLU A 144 -6.66 -8.09 12.58
N GLN A 145 -6.34 -9.39 12.69
CA GLN A 145 -5.67 -9.92 13.87
C GLN A 145 -4.32 -9.25 14.11
N PHE A 146 -3.53 -9.05 13.05
CA PHE A 146 -2.22 -8.38 13.17
C PHE A 146 -2.33 -6.92 13.59
N MET A 147 -3.34 -6.20 13.09
CA MET A 147 -3.56 -4.79 13.42
C MET A 147 -4.15 -4.58 14.82
N ASN A 148 -4.86 -5.57 15.38
CA ASN A 148 -5.52 -5.49 16.69
C ASN A 148 -4.73 -6.11 17.85
N GLN A 149 -3.68 -6.89 17.56
CA GLN A 149 -2.62 -7.22 18.53
C GLN A 149 -1.78 -5.98 18.83
#